data_AF-A0AAQ3JQE4-F1
#
_entry.id   AF-A0AAQ3JQE4-F1
#
_cell.length_a   1.000
_cell.length_b   1.000
_cell.length_c   1.000
_cell.angle_alpha   90.00
_cell.angle_beta   90.00
_cell.angle_gamma   90.00
#
_symmetry.space_group_name_H-M   'P 1'
#
loop_
_entity.id
_entity.type
_entity.pdbx_description
1 polymer ?
#
loop_
_entity_poly.entity_id
_entity_poly.type
_entity_poly.pdbx_seq_one_letter_code
_entity_poly.pdbx_strand_id
1 'polypeptide(L)' 'MNNCHSLITSGQGFGATIRAINGALECDGKNPATVNARMGYYKDYCSQFGVDPGNDLTC' A
#
# COMPACT_ATOMS: atom_id res chain seq x y z
N MET A 1 -8.67 14.95 1.66
CA MET A 1 -9.38 13.73 2.08
C MET A 1 -8.62 12.54 1.55
N ASN A 2 -8.24 11.60 2.42
CA ASN A 2 -7.46 10.43 2.03
C ASN A 2 -8.41 9.35 1.51
N ASN A 3 -8.50 9.20 0.20
CA ASN A 3 -9.45 8.34 -0.49
C ASN A 3 -8.98 6.87 -0.55
N CYS A 4 -8.41 6.32 0.53
CA CYS A 4 -7.79 4.99 0.52
C CYS A 4 -8.72 3.89 0.01
N HIS A 5 -10.00 3.93 0.40
CA HIS A 5 -11.00 2.99 -0.09
C HIS A 5 -11.14 3.05 -1.61
N SER A 6 -11.32 4.24 -2.18
CA SER A 6 -11.45 4.40 -3.64
C SER A 6 -10.20 3.93 -4.38
N LEU A 7 -9.01 4.17 -3.83
CA LEU A 7 -7.75 3.80 -4.47
C LEU A 7 -7.60 2.27 -4.57
N ILE A 8 -7.94 1.54 -3.51
CA ILE A 8 -7.83 0.08 -3.52
C ILE A 8 -8.96 -0.57 -4.33
N THR A 9 -10.17 -0.02 -4.33
CA THR A 9 -11.30 -0.57 -5.09
C THR A 9 -11.28 -0.18 -6.57
N SER A 10 -10.54 0.85 -6.96
CA SER A 10 -10.38 1.26 -8.36
C SER A 10 -9.14 0.65 -9.05
N GLY A 11 -8.44 -0.28 -8.39
CA GLY A 11 -7.29 -0.97 -8.97
C GLY A 11 -5.99 -0.16 -9.04
N GLN A 12 -5.84 0.93 -8.27
CA GLN A 12 -4.57 1.70 -8.23
C GLN A 12 -3.47 1.04 -7.37
N GLY A 13 -3.77 -0.11 -6.76
CA GLY A 13 -2.83 -0.87 -5.95
C GLY A 13 -2.70 -0.36 -4.51
N PHE A 14 -2.06 -1.18 -3.67
CA PHE A 14 -1.87 -0.87 -2.25
C PHE A 14 -0.93 0.32 -2.03
N GLY A 15 0.07 0.50 -2.89
CA GLY A 15 1.01 1.62 -2.85
C GLY A 15 0.33 2.99 -2.94
N ALA A 16 -0.78 3.11 -3.68
CA ALA A 16 -1.58 4.33 -3.71
C ALA A 16 -2.18 4.67 -2.34
N THR A 17 -2.54 3.66 -1.54
CA THR A 17 -3.04 3.87 -0.16
C THR A 17 -1.92 4.35 0.77
N ILE A 18 -0.71 3.83 0.63
CA ILE A 18 0.47 4.31 1.37
C ILE A 18 0.72 5.79 1.03
N ARG A 19 0.66 6.13 -0.27
CA ARG A 19 0.83 7.49 -0.75
C ARG A 19 -0.23 8.45 -0.18
N ALA A 20 -1.48 8.02 -0.13
CA ALA A 20 -2.56 8.80 0.46
C ALA A 20 -2.42 8.98 1.98
N ILE A 21 -1.88 8.00 2.71
CA ILE A 21 -1.74 8.06 4.17
C ILE A 21 -0.55 8.92 4.58
N ASN A 22 0.64 8.67 4.02
CA ASN A 22 1.87 9.35 4.44
C ASN A 22 2.90 9.49 3.30
N GLY A 23 2.45 9.62 2.06
CA GLY A 23 3.35 9.59 0.91
C GLY A 23 4.36 10.71 0.85
N ALA A 24 4.07 11.86 1.47
CA ALA A 24 5.02 12.97 1.55
C ALA A 24 6.30 12.61 2.33
N LEU A 25 6.23 11.65 3.26
CA LEU A 25 7.35 11.22 4.11
C LEU A 25 7.88 9.83 3.77
N GLU A 26 7.06 8.96 3.15
CA GLU A 26 7.42 7.56 2.95
C GLU A 26 7.75 7.20 1.49
N CYS A 27 6.96 7.70 0.53
CA CYS A 27 7.08 7.34 -0.87
C CYS A 27 8.26 8.04 -1.57
N ASP A 28 8.50 7.65 -2.82
CA ASP A 28 9.53 8.19 -3.71
C ASP A 28 10.95 8.03 -3.12
N GLY A 29 11.16 6.91 -2.43
CA GLY A 29 12.44 6.55 -1.81
C GLY A 29 12.76 7.28 -0.50
N LYS A 30 11.83 8.08 0.05
CA LYS A 30 12.06 8.85 1.29
C LYS A 30 12.18 7.97 2.53
N ASN A 31 11.36 6.91 2.63
CA ASN A 31 11.50 5.93 3.70
C ASN A 31 11.16 4.50 3.21
N PRO A 32 12.08 3.85 2.46
CA PRO A 32 11.87 2.52 1.90
C PRO A 32 11.59 1.44 2.94
N ALA A 33 12.17 1.59 4.15
CA ALA A 33 11.96 0.63 5.24
C ALA A 33 10.49 0.61 5.69
N THR A 34 9.86 1.78 5.85
CA THR A 34 8.43 1.84 6.21
C THR A 34 7.51 1.34 5.11
N VAL A 35 7.79 1.66 3.85
CA VAL A 35 7.00 1.16 2.71
C VAL A 35 7.09 -0.37 2.63
N ASN A 36 8.29 -0.94 2.76
CA ASN A 36 8.49 -2.38 2.75
C ASN A 36 7.79 -3.08 3.92
N ALA A 37 7.80 -2.47 5.12
CA ALA A 37 7.07 -3.00 6.27
C ALA A 37 5.55 -3.01 6.01
N ARG A 38 4.99 -1.93 5.46
CA ARG A 38 3.56 -1.86 5.10
C ARG A 38 3.20 -2.89 4.04
N MET A 39 4.02 -3.05 3.00
CA MET A 39 3.84 -4.09 1.99
C MET A 39 3.88 -5.49 2.63
N GLY A 40 4.80 -5.74 3.56
CA GLY A 40 4.92 -7.00 4.29
C GLY A 40 3.63 -7.34 5.04
N TYR A 41 3.15 -6.42 5.88
CA TYR A 41 1.88 -6.61 6.61
C TYR A 41 0.70 -6.82 5.67
N TYR A 42 0.63 -6.07 4.57
CA TYR A 42 -0.45 -6.23 3.60
C TYR A 42 -0.44 -7.63 2.96
N LYS A 43 0.73 -8.14 2.55
CA LYS A 43 0.86 -9.52 2.03
C LYS A 43 0.47 -10.56 3.07
N ASP A 44 0.86 -10.37 4.33
CA ASP A 44 0.51 -11.28 5.42
C ASP A 44 -1.00 -11.31 5.67
N TYR A 45 -1.68 -10.17 5.59
CA TYR A 45 -3.14 -10.10 5.70
C TYR A 45 -3.84 -10.73 4.49
N CYS A 46 -3.39 -10.46 3.27
CA CYS A 46 -3.91 -11.10 2.06
C CYS A 46 -3.77 -12.62 2.13
N SER A 47 -2.63 -13.12 2.62
CA SER A 47 -2.41 -14.54 2.87
C SER A 47 -3.40 -15.13 3.87
N GLN A 48 -3.62 -14.45 5.01
CA GLN A 48 -4.60 -14.88 6.03
C GLN A 48 -6.03 -14.93 5.48
N PHE A 49 -6.38 -14.03 4.56
CA PHE A 49 -7.70 -13.99 3.94
C PHE A 49 -7.83 -14.86 2.67
N GLY A 50 -6.74 -15.50 2.22
CA GLY A 50 -6.74 -16.32 1.01
C GLY A 50 -7.04 -15.52 -0.26
N VAL A 51 -6.64 -14.24 -0.31
CA VAL A 51 -6.84 -13.35 -1.45
C VAL A 51 -5.50 -12.94 -2.07
N ASP A 52 -5.52 -12.65 -3.37
CA ASP A 52 -4.35 -12.11 -4.06
C ASP A 52 -4.10 -10.65 -3.60
N PRO A 53 -2.85 -10.26 -3.25
CA PRO A 53 -2.54 -8.89 -2.86
C PRO A 53 -2.56 -7.91 -4.04
N GLY A 54 -2.58 -8.38 -5.29
CA GLY A 54 -2.49 -7.55 -6.48
C GLY A 54 -1.10 -6.97 -6.71
N ASN A 55 -1.07 -6.00 -7.63
CA ASN A 55 0.15 -5.31 -8.06
C ASN A 55 0.29 -3.94 -7.39
N ASP A 56 1.36 -3.21 -7.72
CA ASP A 56 1.61 -1.83 -7.28
C ASP A 56 1.54 -1.68 -5.74
N LEU A 57 2.25 -2.56 -5.03
CA LEU A 57 2.22 -2.65 -3.57
C LEU A 57 3.07 -1.59 -2.86
N THR A 58 3.91 -0.87 -3.61
CA THR A 58 4.84 0.11 -3.07
C THR A 58 4.60 1.48 -3.70
N CYS A 59 5.11 2.50 -3.02
CA CYS A 59 5.29 3.85 -3.50
C CYS A 59 6.69 4.30 -3.04
#